data_AF-A0A6A0HY23-F1
#
_entry.id   AF-A0A6A0HY23-F1
#
_cell.length_a   1.000
_cell.length_b   1.000
_cell.length_c   1.000
_cell.angle_alpha   90.00
_cell.angle_beta   90.00
_cell.angle_gamma   90.00
#
_symmetry.space_group_name_H-M   'P 1'
#
loop_
_entity.id
_entity.type
_entity.pdbx_description
1 polymer ?
#
loop_
_entity_poly.entity_id
_entity_poly.type
_entity_poly.pdbx_seq_one_letter_code
_entity_poly.pdbx_strand_id
1 'polypeptide(L)' 'MTSENYLSQTRELAGVPVNVTSYKIGDRFYCHVSSVDPGATIARVEAASSAAAETLALGKAAARLSGKRG' A
#
# COMPACT_ATOMS: atom_id res chain seq x y z
N MET A 1 9.39 17.42 -8.72
CA MET A 1 8.42 17.03 -7.68
C MET A 1 9.08 16.00 -6.80
N THR A 2 9.62 16.42 -5.66
CA THR A 2 10.14 15.52 -4.61
C THR A 2 9.00 15.23 -3.65
N SER A 3 8.50 13.99 -3.63
CA SER A 3 7.45 13.58 -2.71
C SER A 3 7.98 13.68 -1.27
N GLU A 4 7.33 14.48 -0.43
CA GLU A 4 7.65 14.55 0.99
C GLU A 4 7.25 13.23 1.67
N ASN A 5 8.05 12.78 2.64
CA ASN A 5 7.79 11.55 3.41
C ASN A 5 7.63 10.28 2.54
N TYR A 6 8.43 10.12 1.49
CA TYR A 6 8.49 8.85 0.76
C TYR A 6 9.06 7.75 1.68
N LEU A 7 8.28 6.71 1.92
CA LEU A 7 8.69 5.53 2.66
C LEU A 7 8.26 4.29 1.88
N SER A 8 9.21 3.39 1.61
CA SER A 8 8.92 2.12 0.94
C SER A 8 9.49 0.98 1.75
N GLN A 9 8.66 0.00 2.08
CA GLN A 9 9.05 -1.18 2.84
C GLN A 9 8.38 -2.43 2.29
N THR A 10 9.12 -3.53 2.25
CA THR A 10 8.56 -4.84 1.89
C THR A 10 7.93 -5.47 3.14
N ARG A 11 6.73 -6.02 2.98
CA ARG A 11 6.01 -6.75 4.03
C ARG A 11 5.45 -8.04 3.47
N GLU A 12 5.15 -9.00 4.34
CA GLU A 12 4.41 -10.19 3.98
C GLU A 12 2.93 -9.99 4.33
N LEU A 13 2.04 -10.20 3.36
CA LEU A 13 0.59 -10.19 3.55
C LEU A 13 0.00 -11.48 3.03
N ALA A 14 -0.66 -12.24 3.92
CA ALA A 14 -1.29 -13.52 3.57
C ALA A 14 -0.35 -14.51 2.85
N GLY A 15 0.93 -14.55 3.22
CA GLY A 15 1.95 -15.40 2.60
C GLY A 15 2.49 -14.87 1.27
N VAL A 16 2.11 -13.66 0.86
CA VAL A 16 2.58 -13.02 -0.37
C VAL A 16 3.48 -11.82 -0.02
N PRO A 17 4.71 -11.73 -0.55
CA PRO A 17 5.55 -10.56 -0.38
C PRO A 17 4.97 -9.37 -1.18
N VAL A 18 4.80 -8.25 -0.50
CA VAL A 18 4.28 -7.01 -1.05
C VAL A 18 5.19 -5.83 -0.72
N ASN A 19 5.27 -4.85 -1.62
CA ASN A 19 5.86 -3.56 -1.36
C ASN A 19 4.78 -2.58 -0.90
N VAL A 20 5.04 -1.90 0.22
CA VAL A 20 4.19 -0.85 0.78
C VAL A 20 4.93 0.46 0.65
N THR A 21 4.42 1.33 -0.23
CA THR A 21 4.99 2.63 -0.52
C THR A 21 4.01 3.71 -0.07
N SER A 22 4.42 4.56 0.86
CA SER A 22 3.68 5.73 1.31
C SER A 22 4.40 7.02 0.96
N TYR A 23 3.64 8.05 0.63
CA TYR A 23 4.16 9.37 0.28
C TYR A 23 3.08 10.43 0.47
N LYS A 24 3.48 11.70 0.66
CA LYS A 24 2.57 12.83 0.75
C LYS A 24 2.57 13.65 -0.55
N ILE A 25 1.40 14.04 -1.03
CA ILE A 25 1.23 15.01 -2.12
C ILE A 25 0.22 16.08 -1.66
N GLY A 26 0.64 17.34 -1.63
CA GLY A 26 -0.18 18.41 -1.04
C GLY A 26 -0.53 18.08 0.41
N ASP A 27 -1.81 18.12 0.77
CA ASP A 27 -2.28 17.78 2.12
C ASP A 27 -2.79 16.33 2.27
N ARG A 28 -2.54 15.48 1.26
CA ARG A 28 -3.01 14.09 1.26
C ARG A 28 -1.86 13.11 1.38
N PHE A 29 -2.08 12.07 2.18
CA PHE A 29 -1.19 10.93 2.32
C PHE A 29 -1.67 9.81 1.42
N TYR A 30 -0.76 9.28 0.62
CA TYR A 30 -0.99 8.16 -0.27
C TYR A 30 -0.29 6.94 0.29
N CYS A 31 -0.93 5.78 0.17
CA CYS A 31 -0.31 4.50 0.43
C CYS A 31 -0.65 3.52 -0.69
N HIS A 32 0.37 2.87 -1.20
CA HIS A 32 0.34 1.98 -2.35
C HIS A 32 0.92 0.64 -1.94
N VAL A 33 0.15 -0.42 -2.11
CA VAL A 33 0.57 -1.80 -1.92
C VAL A 33 0.66 -2.46 -3.29
N SER A 34 1.84 -2.92 -3.66
CA SER A 34 2.10 -3.71 -4.88
C SER A 34 2.68 -5.07 -4.52
N SER A 35 2.46 -6.08 -5.35
CA SER A 35 3.16 -7.35 -5.23
C SER A 35 4.63 -7.16 -5.58
N VAL A 36 5.55 -7.83 -4.87
CA VAL A 36 6.99 -7.77 -5.21
C VAL A 36 7.25 -8.31 -6.63
N ASP A 37 6.52 -9.36 -7.02
CA ASP A 37 6.60 -10.00 -8.33
C ASP A 37 5.19 -10.48 -8.72
N PRO A 38 4.54 -9.92 -9.76
CA PRO A 38 5.11 -9.18 -10.91
C PRO A 38 5.12 -7.64 -10.78
N GLY A 39 5.11 -7.06 -9.58
CA GLY A 39 4.99 -5.59 -9.43
C GLY A 39 3.55 -5.06 -9.54
N ALA A 40 2.56 -5.95 -9.62
CA ALA A 40 1.16 -5.57 -9.81
C ALA A 40 0.62 -4.77 -8.63
N THR A 41 -0.11 -3.69 -8.90
CA THR A 41 -0.79 -2.91 -7.86
C THR A 41 -1.92 -3.73 -7.25
N ILE A 42 -1.83 -4.01 -5.95
CA ILE A 42 -2.87 -4.72 -5.22
C ILE A 42 -3.89 -3.71 -4.68
N ALA A 43 -3.40 -2.66 -4.01
CA ALA A 43 -4.25 -1.62 -3.45
C ALA A 43 -3.56 -0.27 -3.50
N ARG A 44 -4.35 0.78 -3.72
CA ARG A 44 -3.91 2.17 -3.59
C ARG A 44 -5.00 2.95 -2.88
N VAL A 45 -4.61 3.76 -1.91
CA VAL A 45 -5.53 4.60 -1.14
C VAL A 45 -4.90 5.97 -0.88
N GLU A 46 -5.76 6.92 -0.56
CA GLU A 46 -5.38 8.22 -0.03
C GLU A 46 -6.17 8.50 1.25
N ALA A 47 -5.57 9.23 2.18
CA ALA A 47 -6.18 9.65 3.43
C ALA A 47 -5.60 10.98 3.92
N ALA A 48 -6.25 11.57 4.93
CA ALA A 48 -5.78 12.78 5.59
C ALA A 48 -4.54 12.57 6.48
N SER A 49 -4.19 11.31 6.79
CA SER A 49 -3.00 10.98 7.60
C SER A 49 -2.28 9.72 7.08
N SER A 50 -0.97 9.65 7.34
CA SER A 50 -0.14 8.50 6.94
C SER A 50 -0.65 7.18 7.54
N ALA A 51 -0.98 7.19 8.84
CA ALA A 51 -1.50 6.01 9.53
C ALA A 51 -2.82 5.52 8.93
N ALA A 52 -3.76 6.44 8.64
CA ALA A 52 -5.03 6.06 8.02
C ALA A 52 -4.83 5.50 6.60
N ALA A 53 -3.94 6.11 5.81
CA ALA A 53 -3.61 5.61 4.49
C ALA A 53 -3.01 4.20 4.57
N GLU A 54 -2.09 3.94 5.49
CA GLU A 54 -1.48 2.62 5.68
C GLU A 54 -2.50 1.56 6.12
N THR A 55 -3.31 1.84 7.14
CA THR A 55 -4.34 0.90 7.61
C THR A 55 -5.33 0.56 6.50
N LEU A 56 -5.80 1.55 5.74
CA LEU A 56 -6.74 1.33 4.63
C LEU A 56 -6.10 0.54 3.49
N ALA A 57 -4.84 0.82 3.15
CA ALA A 57 -4.13 0.13 2.07
C ALA A 57 -3.91 -1.35 2.41
N LEU A 58 -3.42 -1.63 3.61
CA LEU A 58 -3.17 -2.99 4.09
C LEU A 58 -4.46 -3.79 4.22
N GLY A 59 -5.53 -3.19 4.76
CA GLY A 59 -6.84 -3.86 4.84
C GLY A 59 -7.40 -4.22 3.45
N LYS A 60 -7.33 -3.29 2.49
CA LYS A 60 -7.75 -3.54 1.10
C LYS A 60 -6.87 -4.56 0.38
N ALA A 61 -5.56 -4.56 0.65
CA ALA A 61 -4.63 -5.52 0.08
C ALA A 61 -4.86 -6.92 0.64
N ALA A 62 -4.99 -7.05 1.96
CA ALA A 62 -5.30 -8.30 2.64
C ALA A 62 -6.61 -8.91 2.12
N ALA A 63 -7.69 -8.12 2.00
CA ALA A 63 -8.97 -8.58 1.46
C ALA A 63 -8.88 -9.07 0.00
N ARG A 64 -8.05 -8.42 -0.83
CA ARG A 64 -7.84 -8.84 -2.23
C ARG A 64 -7.00 -10.10 -2.34
N LEU A 65 -6.01 -10.27 -1.48
CA LEU A 65 -5.14 -11.44 -1.47
C LEU A 65 -5.86 -12.66 -0.89
N SER A 66 -6.68 -12.48 0.15
CA SER A 66 -7.50 -13.56 0.71
C SER A 66 -8.63 -13.99 -0.24
N GLY A 67 -9.21 -13.05 -1.00
CA GLY A 67 -10.25 -13.33 -1.99
C GLY A 67 -9.77 -13.98 -3.28
N LYS A 68 -8.45 -14.03 -3.54
CA LYS A 68 -7.86 -14.70 -4.72
C LYS A 68 -7.67 -16.21 -4.57
N ARG A 69 -8.25 -16.81 -3.53
CA ARG A 69 -8.25 -18.27 -3.28
C ARG A 69 -9.56 -18.85 -3.80
N GLY A 70 -9.69 -18.96 -5.12
CA GLY A 70 -10.83 -19.54 -5.83
C GLY A 70 -10.37 -20.13 -7.15
#